data_AF-A0A930YH87-F1
#
_entry.id   AF-A0A930YH87-F1
#
_cell.length_a   1.000
_cell.length_b   1.000
_cell.length_c   1.000
_cell.angle_alpha   90.00
_cell.angle_beta   90.00
_cell.angle_gamma   90.00
#
_symmetry.space_group_name_H-M   'P 1'
#
loop_
_entity.id
_entity.type
_entity.pdbx_description
1 polymer ?
#
loop_
_entity_poly.entity_id
_entity_poly.type
_entity_poly.pdbx_seq_one_letter_code
_entity_poly.pdbx_strand_id
1 'polypeptide(L)'
;MEDIMSTHPNVAVIDRMTQAIVENDRETLSRIFTDDMVFHGRGPIPFAGDHDGVDGLLAALGTVFALTDGDVKLEQLSCLADDEWGAEWEHAVFGRNGRTLEMNDSFVYRFDDGRIREMWFIAAGPAEAASFWA
;
A
#
# COMPACT_ATOMS: atom_id res chain seq x y z
N MET A 1 10.54 3.31 31.82
CA MET A 1 9.69 2.13 31.64
C MET A 1 9.19 2.25 30.23
N GLU A 2 9.96 1.71 29.30
CA GLU A 2 9.62 1.69 27.89
C GLU A 2 8.56 0.60 27.76
N ASP A 3 7.31 0.99 27.55
CA ASP A 3 6.31 0.03 27.10
C ASP A 3 6.83 -0.52 25.78
N ILE A 4 7.35 -1.75 25.83
CA ILE A 4 7.44 -2.58 24.64
C ILE A 4 5.98 -2.88 24.29
N MET A 5 5.31 -1.94 23.63
CA MET A 5 4.06 -2.24 22.94
C MET A 5 4.44 -3.35 21.97
N SER A 6 4.13 -4.59 22.33
CA SER A 6 4.32 -5.71 21.42
C SER A 6 3.55 -5.40 20.16
N THR A 7 4.25 -5.00 19.12
CA THR A 7 3.68 -4.76 17.80
C THR A 7 2.87 -5.99 17.40
N HIS A 8 1.60 -5.78 17.02
CA HIS A 8 0.70 -6.88 16.67
C HIS A 8 1.29 -7.71 15.52
N PRO A 9 1.16 -9.05 15.51
CA PRO A 9 1.70 -9.88 14.43
C PRO A 9 1.30 -9.43 13.02
N ASN A 10 0.08 -8.91 12.86
CA ASN A 10 -0.41 -8.39 11.58
C ASN A 10 0.33 -7.13 11.09
N VAL A 11 0.96 -6.34 11.97
CA VAL A 11 1.86 -5.26 11.53
C VAL A 11 3.10 -5.85 10.87
N ALA A 12 3.67 -6.94 11.41
CA ALA A 12 4.79 -7.62 10.76
C ALA A 12 4.40 -8.25 9.41
N VAL A 13 3.13 -8.65 9.25
CA VAL A 13 2.58 -9.09 7.95
C VAL A 13 2.55 -7.93 6.95
N ILE A 14 2.11 -6.73 7.37
CA ILE A 14 2.11 -5.51 6.54
C ILE A 14 3.55 -5.15 6.12
N ASP A 15 4.48 -5.09 7.07
CA ASP A 15 5.89 -4.75 6.77
C ASP A 15 6.50 -5.76 5.78
N ARG A 16 6.23 -7.06 5.97
CA ARG A 16 6.70 -8.12 5.07
C ARG A 16 6.05 -8.04 3.69
N MET A 17 4.77 -7.65 3.62
CA MET A 17 4.03 -7.45 2.39
C MET A 17 4.67 -6.34 1.56
N THR A 18 4.94 -5.19 2.18
CA THR A 18 5.60 -4.05 1.53
C THR A 18 6.96 -4.45 0.95
N GLN A 19 7.79 -5.17 1.73
CA GLN A 19 9.06 -5.69 1.23
C GLN A 19 8.89 -6.64 0.02
N ALA A 20 7.96 -7.58 0.12
CA ALA A 20 7.73 -8.56 -0.93
C ALA A 20 7.18 -7.93 -2.23
N ILE A 21 6.42 -6.83 -2.14
CA ILE A 21 6.03 -6.03 -3.32
C ILE A 21 7.25 -5.43 -4.00
N VAL A 22 8.12 -4.77 -3.23
CA VAL A 22 9.34 -4.13 -3.77
C VAL A 22 10.28 -5.15 -4.42
N GLU A 23 10.40 -6.33 -3.82
CA GLU A 23 11.25 -7.44 -4.32
C GLU A 23 10.56 -8.25 -5.44
N ASN A 24 9.28 -7.99 -5.73
CA ASN A 24 8.43 -8.80 -6.62
C ASN A 24 8.44 -10.30 -6.22
N ASP A 25 8.49 -10.59 -4.91
CA ASP A 25 8.50 -11.93 -4.32
C ASP A 25 7.08 -12.51 -4.27
N ARG A 26 6.64 -13.04 -5.41
CA ARG A 26 5.32 -13.63 -5.59
C ARG A 26 5.05 -14.83 -4.68
N GLU A 27 6.09 -15.57 -4.30
CA GLU A 27 5.93 -16.70 -3.38
C GLU A 27 5.53 -16.20 -1.99
N THR A 28 6.23 -15.18 -1.47
CA THR A 28 5.84 -14.54 -0.21
C THR A 28 4.47 -13.90 -0.31
N LEU A 29 4.16 -13.15 -1.38
CA LEU A 29 2.85 -12.51 -1.54
C LEU A 29 1.70 -13.52 -1.55
N SER A 30 1.89 -14.71 -2.15
CA SER A 30 0.88 -15.78 -2.14
C SER A 30 0.56 -16.34 -0.75
N ARG A 31 1.51 -16.23 0.19
CA ARG A 31 1.32 -16.64 1.60
C ARG A 31 0.70 -15.54 2.44
N ILE A 32 0.99 -14.27 2.12
CA ILE A 32 0.49 -13.10 2.83
C ILE A 32 -0.96 -12.81 2.50
N PHE A 33 -1.33 -12.87 1.21
CA PHE A 33 -2.68 -12.57 0.78
C PHE A 33 -3.53 -13.83 0.73
N THR A 34 -4.83 -13.69 1.02
CA THR A 34 -5.81 -14.73 0.70
C THR A 34 -5.96 -14.88 -0.82
N ASP A 35 -6.41 -16.06 -1.27
CA ASP A 35 -6.53 -16.37 -2.69
C ASP A 35 -7.57 -15.48 -3.40
N ASP A 36 -8.53 -14.96 -2.65
CA ASP A 36 -9.62 -14.09 -3.11
C ASP A 36 -9.44 -12.62 -2.66
N MET A 37 -8.20 -12.18 -2.42
CA MET A 37 -7.98 -10.81 -1.97
C MET A 37 -8.38 -9.75 -3.01
N VAL A 38 -8.82 -8.57 -2.55
CA VAL A 38 -9.12 -7.43 -3.43
C VAL A 38 -8.41 -6.15 -2.95
N PHE A 39 -7.68 -5.52 -3.88
CA PHE A 39 -6.97 -4.26 -3.64
C PHE A 39 -7.79 -3.10 -4.21
N HIS A 40 -8.00 -2.09 -3.39
CA HIS A 40 -8.93 -1.00 -3.65
C HIS A 40 -8.17 0.33 -3.73
N GLY A 41 -7.99 0.87 -4.94
CA GLY A 41 -7.49 2.23 -5.13
C GLY A 41 -8.62 3.25 -4.98
N ARG A 42 -8.50 4.19 -4.03
CA ARG A 42 -9.46 5.27 -3.80
C ARG A 42 -8.79 6.65 -3.90
N GLY A 43 -9.40 7.52 -4.69
CA GLY A 43 -8.94 8.90 -4.88
C GLY A 43 -8.34 9.18 -6.27
N PRO A 44 -7.79 10.37 -6.49
CA PRO A 44 -7.23 10.80 -7.77
C PRO A 44 -5.84 10.17 -8.00
N ILE A 45 -5.83 8.87 -8.25
CA ILE A 45 -4.62 8.05 -8.45
C ILE A 45 -4.73 7.25 -9.75
N PRO A 46 -3.61 6.86 -10.39
CA PRO A 46 -3.61 6.25 -11.72
C PRO A 46 -4.14 4.80 -11.72
N PHE A 47 -4.33 4.20 -10.55
CA PHE A 47 -4.87 2.86 -10.34
C PHE A 47 -6.19 2.89 -9.56
N ALA A 48 -6.99 3.96 -9.67
CA ALA A 48 -8.30 4.00 -9.04
C ALA A 48 -9.20 2.83 -9.52
N GLY A 49 -9.90 2.19 -8.60
CA GLY A 49 -10.73 1.01 -8.88
C GLY A 49 -10.41 -0.17 -7.97
N ASP A 50 -10.91 -1.34 -8.35
CA ASP A 50 -10.73 -2.60 -7.64
C ASP A 50 -9.85 -3.54 -8.48
N HIS A 51 -8.88 -4.19 -7.83
CA HIS A 51 -7.87 -5.03 -8.46
C HIS A 51 -7.81 -6.38 -7.76
N ASP A 52 -8.15 -7.43 -8.49
CA ASP A 52 -8.27 -8.77 -7.92
C ASP A 52 -6.90 -9.46 -7.80
N GLY A 53 -6.63 -9.99 -6.61
CA GLY A 53 -5.46 -10.81 -6.31
C GLY A 53 -4.12 -10.09 -6.42
N VAL A 54 -3.05 -10.88 -6.24
CA VAL A 54 -1.66 -10.38 -6.29
C VAL A 54 -1.31 -9.80 -7.65
N ASP A 55 -1.82 -10.37 -8.73
CA ASP A 55 -1.58 -9.86 -10.09
C ASP A 55 -2.22 -8.49 -10.31
N GLY A 56 -3.46 -8.30 -9.85
CA GLY A 56 -4.14 -7.00 -9.90
C GLY A 56 -3.40 -5.94 -9.08
N LEU A 57 -3.01 -6.27 -7.84
CA LEU A 57 -2.21 -5.39 -6.98
C LEU A 57 -0.88 -4.97 -7.65
N LEU A 58 -0.10 -5.93 -8.17
CA LEU A 58 1.19 -5.63 -8.80
C LEU A 58 1.02 -4.83 -10.10
N ALA A 59 -0.03 -5.08 -10.89
CA ALA A 59 -0.33 -4.27 -12.07
C ALA A 59 -0.72 -2.83 -11.71
N ALA A 60 -1.53 -2.64 -10.66
CA ALA A 60 -1.91 -1.34 -10.12
C ALA A 60 -0.67 -0.53 -9.68
N LEU A 61 0.17 -1.11 -8.82
CA LEU A 61 1.38 -0.45 -8.33
C LEU A 61 2.42 -0.25 -9.44
N GLY A 62 2.55 -1.21 -10.37
CA GLY A 62 3.41 -1.09 -11.54
C GLY A 62 3.08 0.12 -12.42
N THR A 63 1.82 0.55 -12.45
CA THR A 63 1.40 1.78 -13.14
C THR A 63 2.05 3.02 -12.51
N VAL A 64 2.16 3.08 -11.18
CA VAL A 64 2.84 4.17 -10.47
C VAL A 64 4.32 4.19 -10.83
N PHE A 65 5.00 3.04 -10.68
CA PHE A 65 6.43 2.91 -10.99
C PHE A 65 6.75 3.31 -12.43
N ALA A 66 5.91 2.92 -13.39
CA ALA A 66 6.09 3.29 -14.79
C ALA A 66 5.90 4.79 -15.04
N LEU A 67 4.92 5.42 -14.38
CA LEU A 67 4.66 6.85 -14.53
C LEU A 67 5.75 7.73 -13.87
N THR A 68 6.38 7.23 -12.83
CA THR A 68 7.42 7.96 -12.06
C THR A 68 8.84 7.58 -12.46
N ASP A 69 9.02 6.65 -13.40
CA ASP A 69 10.32 6.07 -13.75
C ASP A 69 11.07 5.52 -12.50
N GLY A 70 10.31 5.05 -11.52
CA GLY A 70 10.81 4.57 -10.24
C GLY A 70 11.14 5.63 -9.19
N ASP A 71 10.94 6.93 -9.46
CA ASP A 71 11.14 8.00 -8.46
C ASP A 71 9.97 8.03 -7.47
N VAL A 72 9.99 7.08 -6.53
CA VAL A 72 9.01 6.89 -5.46
C VAL A 72 9.76 6.80 -4.14
N LYS A 73 9.36 7.60 -3.16
CA LYS A 73 9.87 7.54 -1.80
C LYS A 73 8.69 7.39 -0.86
N LEU A 74 8.75 6.38 -0.01
CA LEU A 74 7.70 6.05 0.94
C LEU A 74 8.27 6.09 2.36
N GLU A 75 7.51 6.67 3.27
CA GLU A 75 7.81 6.73 4.70
C GLU A 75 6.56 6.31 5.48
N GLN A 76 6.61 5.11 6.07
CA GLN A 76 5.58 4.62 6.98
C GLN A 76 5.66 5.39 8.30
N LEU A 77 4.70 6.28 8.55
CA LEU A 77 4.65 7.14 9.72
C LEU A 77 4.00 6.45 10.93
N SER A 78 3.02 5.58 10.68
CA SER A 78 2.35 4.81 11.72
C SER A 78 1.74 3.55 11.13
N CYS A 79 1.78 2.45 11.87
CA CYS A 79 1.05 1.23 11.53
C CYS A 79 0.54 0.56 12.80
N LEU A 80 -0.75 0.21 12.79
CA LEU A 80 -1.48 -0.37 13.90
C LEU A 80 -2.34 -1.52 13.37
N ALA A 81 -2.47 -2.58 14.14
CA ALA A 81 -3.37 -3.68 13.79
C ALA A 81 -3.92 -4.37 15.04
N ASP A 82 -5.06 -5.02 14.85
CA ASP A 82 -5.61 -6.06 15.71
C ASP A 82 -5.75 -7.37 14.90
N ASP A 83 -6.52 -8.32 15.42
CA ASP A 83 -6.73 -9.64 14.80
C ASP A 83 -7.47 -9.58 13.44
N GLU A 84 -8.32 -8.57 13.23
CA GLU A 84 -9.21 -8.46 12.06
C GLU A 84 -8.84 -7.28 11.14
N TRP A 85 -8.36 -6.18 11.70
CA TRP A 85 -8.11 -4.93 10.98
C TRP A 85 -6.70 -4.40 11.19
N GLY A 86 -6.18 -3.72 10.18
CA GLY A 86 -4.96 -2.94 10.26
C GLY A 86 -5.12 -1.61 9.55
N ALA A 87 -4.34 -0.63 9.97
CA ALA A 87 -4.25 0.66 9.31
C ALA A 87 -2.81 1.17 9.34
N GLU A 88 -2.44 1.80 8.24
CA GLU A 88 -1.15 2.44 8.05
C GLU A 88 -1.38 3.87 7.57
N TRP A 89 -0.53 4.77 8.07
CA TRP A 89 -0.42 6.14 7.60
C TRP A 89 0.98 6.34 7.02
N GLU A 90 1.05 6.73 5.76
CA GLU A 90 2.27 6.86 4.97
C GLU A 90 2.42 8.28 4.46
N HIS A 91 3.65 8.77 4.40
CA HIS A 91 4.04 9.92 3.60
C HIS A 91 4.76 9.45 2.34
N ALA A 92 4.30 9.92 1.18
CA ALA A 92 4.83 9.51 -0.11
C ALA A 92 5.28 10.72 -0.94
N VAL A 93 6.41 10.58 -1.63
CA VAL A 93 6.92 11.56 -2.58
C VAL A 93 7.13 10.88 -3.93
N PHE A 94 6.48 11.42 -4.96
CA PHE A 94 6.52 10.92 -6.32
C PHE A 94 7.19 11.95 -7.25
N GLY A 95 8.18 11.52 -8.03
CA GLY A 95 8.76 12.31 -9.11
C GLY A 95 8.18 11.91 -10.46
N ARG A 96 7.84 12.89 -11.32
CA ARG A 96 7.37 12.65 -12.69
C ARG A 96 7.66 13.85 -13.57
N ASN A 97 8.37 13.65 -14.68
CA ASN A 97 8.65 14.71 -15.68
C ASN A 97 9.22 16.01 -15.06
N GLY A 98 10.12 15.90 -14.08
CA GLY A 98 10.71 17.05 -13.37
C GLY A 98 9.77 17.76 -12.39
N ARG A 99 8.57 17.22 -12.15
CA ARG A 99 7.62 17.64 -11.11
C ARG A 99 7.71 16.68 -9.92
N THR A 100 7.31 17.18 -8.76
CA THR A 100 7.17 16.38 -7.54
C THR A 100 5.75 16.50 -7.01
N LEU A 101 5.21 15.39 -6.50
CA LEU A 101 3.97 15.33 -5.75
C LEU A 101 4.26 14.73 -4.37
N GLU A 102 3.90 15.47 -3.33
CA GLU A 102 3.88 14.96 -1.96
C GLU A 102 2.45 14.56 -1.60
N MET A 103 2.29 13.38 -1.04
CA MET A 103 1.01 12.85 -0.59
C MET A 103 1.14 12.34 0.84
N ASN A 104 0.02 12.33 1.55
CA ASN A 104 -0.18 11.38 2.62
C ASN A 104 -1.21 10.37 2.14
N ASP A 105 -0.99 9.12 2.50
CA ASP A 105 -1.80 8.00 2.08
C ASP A 105 -2.16 7.16 3.29
N SER A 106 -3.37 6.61 3.28
CA SER A 106 -3.76 5.61 4.26
C SER A 106 -3.92 4.28 3.57
N PHE A 107 -3.31 3.25 4.15
CA PHE A 107 -3.72 1.89 3.88
C PHE A 107 -4.61 1.37 4.98
N VAL A 108 -5.66 0.66 4.59
CA VAL A 108 -6.51 -0.11 5.49
C VAL A 108 -6.45 -1.55 5.06
N TYR A 109 -6.39 -2.46 6.02
CA TYR A 109 -6.23 -3.89 5.80
C TYR A 109 -7.31 -4.64 6.56
N ARG A 110 -7.88 -5.66 5.93
CA ARG A 110 -8.73 -6.65 6.60
C ARG A 110 -8.06 -8.00 6.53
N PHE A 111 -7.91 -8.65 7.67
CA PHE A 111 -7.23 -9.93 7.82
C PHE A 111 -8.23 -11.08 7.93
N ASP A 112 -7.78 -12.26 7.51
CA ASP A 112 -8.43 -13.56 7.69
C ASP A 112 -7.33 -14.59 7.99
N ASP A 113 -7.32 -15.10 9.22
CA ASP A 113 -6.29 -16.04 9.73
C ASP A 113 -4.85 -15.57 9.49
N GLY A 114 -4.57 -14.29 9.81
CA GLY A 114 -3.23 -13.68 9.65
C GLY A 114 -2.83 -13.40 8.20
N ARG A 115 -3.71 -13.63 7.22
CA ARG A 115 -3.54 -13.27 5.81
C ARG A 115 -4.38 -12.05 5.47
N ILE A 116 -3.92 -11.22 4.54
CA ILE A 116 -4.69 -10.04 4.10
C ILE A 116 -5.74 -10.48 3.07
N ARG A 117 -7.01 -10.20 3.37
CA ARG A 117 -8.17 -10.44 2.50
C ARG A 117 -8.58 -9.21 1.73
N GLU A 118 -8.54 -8.03 2.33
CA GLU A 118 -8.84 -6.79 1.62
C GLU A 118 -7.81 -5.73 1.99
N MET A 119 -7.47 -4.89 1.02
CA MET A 119 -6.53 -3.80 1.18
C MET A 119 -7.05 -2.58 0.45
N TRP A 120 -7.13 -1.44 1.13
CA TRP A 120 -7.47 -0.16 0.53
C TRP A 120 -6.26 0.75 0.53
N PHE A 121 -5.98 1.37 -0.61
CA PHE A 121 -5.20 2.60 -0.70
C PHE A 121 -6.18 3.76 -0.73
N ILE A 122 -6.04 4.71 0.19
CA ILE A 122 -6.85 5.93 0.24
C ILE A 122 -5.91 7.12 0.08
N ALA A 123 -6.01 7.78 -1.08
CA ALA A 123 -5.29 9.02 -1.33
C ALA A 123 -5.81 10.12 -0.38
N ALA A 124 -4.98 10.57 0.54
CA ALA A 124 -5.25 11.70 1.43
C ALA A 124 -4.38 12.92 1.08
N GLY A 125 -3.85 12.94 -0.15
CA GLY A 125 -3.05 14.00 -0.70
C GLY A 125 -3.84 15.22 -1.21
N PRO A 126 -3.13 16.22 -1.75
CA PRO A 126 -3.73 17.45 -2.24
C PRO A 126 -4.62 17.22 -3.48
N ALA A 127 -5.57 18.12 -3.73
CA ALA A 127 -6.51 18.01 -4.86
C ALA A 127 -5.81 18.01 -6.23
N GLU A 128 -4.63 18.62 -6.31
CA GLU A 128 -3.79 18.72 -7.48
C GLU A 128 -3.18 17.38 -7.92
N ALA A 129 -3.25 16.34 -7.09
CA ALA A 129 -2.75 15.00 -7.41
C ALA A 129 -3.31 14.48 -8.76
N ALA A 130 -4.58 14.74 -9.06
CA ALA A 130 -5.18 14.36 -10.35
C ALA A 130 -4.41 14.91 -11.55
N SER A 131 -3.96 16.18 -11.48
CA SER A 131 -3.18 16.83 -12.54
C SER A 131 -1.73 16.36 -12.63
N PHE A 132 -1.22 15.77 -11.55
CA PHE A 132 0.09 15.15 -11.55
C PHE A 132 0.05 13.78 -12.24
N TRP A 133 -1.06 13.03 -12.12
CA TRP A 133 -1.24 11.70 -12.71
C TRP A 133 -1.82 11.68 -14.13
N ALA A 134 -2.37 12.81 -14.60
CA ALA A 134 -2.87 12.98 -15.97
C ALA A 134 -1.79 12.81 -17.06
#